data_AF-A0A2D4ZLE7-F1
#
_entry.id   AF-A0A2D4ZLE7-F1
#
_cell.length_a   1.000
_cell.length_b   1.000
_cell.length_c   1.000
_cell.angle_alpha   90.00
_cell.angle_beta   90.00
_cell.angle_gamma   90.00
#
_symmetry.space_group_name_H-M   'P 1'
#
loop_
_entity.id
_entity.type
_entity.pdbx_description
1 polymer ?
#
loop_
_entity_poly.entity_id
_entity_poly.type
_entity_poly.pdbx_seq_one_letter_code
_entity_poly.pdbx_strand_id
1 'polypeptide(L)'
;MIQVSEETVEIYVSNLRGRLNYETKKAAKLGFFTLHDYVRDKLTKEAEALEKPLQVTPTKKQIKSKPIKKITAPASSCGCCP
;
A
#
# COMPACT_ATOMS: atom_id res chain seq x y z
N MET A 1 -13.71 -12.07 -16.52
CA MET A 1 -13.61 -11.75 -15.08
C MET A 1 -12.50 -12.62 -14.52
N ILE A 2 -11.44 -12.01 -14.00
CA ILE A 2 -10.33 -12.78 -13.42
C ILE A 2 -10.78 -13.23 -12.04
N GLN A 3 -10.90 -14.54 -11.84
CA GLN A 3 -11.27 -15.11 -10.55
C GLN A 3 -10.00 -15.31 -9.73
N VAL A 4 -9.84 -14.53 -8.66
CA VAL A 4 -8.78 -14.73 -7.68
C VAL A 4 -9.22 -15.84 -6.72
N SER A 5 -8.43 -16.91 -6.64
CA SER A 5 -8.70 -18.06 -5.75
C SER A 5 -8.55 -17.70 -4.27
N GLU A 6 -9.28 -18.39 -3.40
CA GLU A 6 -9.20 -18.17 -1.94
C GLU A 6 -7.81 -18.50 -1.39
N GLU A 7 -7.18 -19.55 -1.89
CA GLU A 7 -5.80 -19.95 -1.56
C GLU A 7 -4.80 -18.81 -1.80
N THR A 8 -4.91 -18.11 -2.93
CA THR A 8 -4.01 -16.99 -3.23
C THR A 8 -4.15 -15.81 -2.25
N VAL A 9 -5.36 -15.58 -1.75
CA VAL A 9 -5.63 -14.55 -0.72
C VAL A 9 -4.98 -14.95 0.59
N GLU A 10 -5.11 -16.22 0.98
CA GLU A 10 -4.60 -16.74 2.24
C GLU A 10 -3.07 -16.78 2.29
N ILE A 11 -2.43 -17.18 1.18
CA ILE A 11 -0.98 -17.09 1.00
C ILE A 11 -0.53 -15.64 1.11
N TYR A 12 -1.23 -14.70 0.46
CA TYR A 12 -0.89 -13.29 0.53
C TYR A 12 -0.94 -12.76 1.96
N VAL A 13 -2.04 -13.03 2.67
CA VAL A 13 -2.23 -12.59 4.07
C VAL A 13 -1.17 -13.19 4.99
N SER A 14 -0.86 -14.48 4.83
CA SER A 14 0.18 -15.18 5.60
C SER A 14 1.56 -14.55 5.42
N ASN A 15 1.84 -14.03 4.22
CA ASN A 15 3.10 -13.36 3.89
C ASN A 15 3.21 -11.92 4.40
N LEU A 16 2.13 -11.32 4.92
CA LEU A 16 2.15 -9.92 5.37
C LEU A 16 3.03 -9.67 6.59
N ARG A 17 3.29 -10.68 7.45
CA ARG A 17 4.12 -10.58 8.66
C ARG A 17 3.82 -9.27 9.44
N GLY A 18 4.82 -8.40 9.63
CA GLY A 18 4.67 -7.12 10.33
C GLY A 18 3.79 -6.08 9.62
N ARG A 19 3.50 -6.24 8.33
CA ARG A 19 2.56 -5.38 7.59
C ARG A 19 1.10 -5.72 7.83
N LEU A 20 0.79 -6.87 8.45
CA LEU A 20 -0.57 -7.35 8.64
C LEU A 20 -1.44 -6.33 9.39
N ASN A 21 -0.92 -5.71 10.46
CA ASN A 21 -1.65 -4.70 11.22
C ASN A 21 -1.91 -3.42 10.40
N TYR A 22 -0.96 -3.03 9.54
CA TYR A 22 -1.13 -1.88 8.66
C TYR A 22 -2.23 -2.13 7.64
N GLU A 23 -2.18 -3.28 6.96
CA GLU A 23 -3.18 -3.64 5.94
C GLU A 23 -4.56 -3.84 6.56
N THR A 24 -4.66 -4.45 7.75
CA THR A 24 -5.94 -4.62 8.46
C THR A 24 -6.59 -3.26 8.78
N LYS A 25 -5.80 -2.32 9.31
CA LYS A 25 -6.29 -0.95 9.57
C LYS A 25 -6.68 -0.23 8.29
N LYS A 26 -5.96 -0.48 7.19
CA LYS A 26 -6.25 0.12 5.89
C LYS A 26 -7.54 -0.45 5.29
N ALA A 27 -7.77 -1.76 5.38
CA ALA A 27 -8.99 -2.43 4.98
C ALA A 27 -10.20 -1.83 5.72
N ALA A 28 -10.11 -1.71 7.05
CA ALA A 28 -11.16 -1.09 7.86
C ALA A 28 -11.43 0.38 7.47
N LYS A 29 -10.37 1.17 7.23
CA LYS A 29 -10.51 2.57 6.78
C LYS A 29 -11.19 2.71 5.42
N LEU A 30 -11.03 1.72 4.55
CA LEU A 30 -11.65 1.70 3.22
C LEU A 30 -13.06 1.08 3.24
N GLY A 31 -13.53 0.61 4.40
CA GLY A 31 -14.88 0.06 4.58
C GLY A 31 -15.00 -1.42 4.23
N PHE A 32 -13.89 -2.15 4.12
CA PHE A 32 -13.94 -3.61 3.96
C PHE A 32 -14.29 -4.29 5.29
N PHE A 33 -15.11 -5.34 5.21
CA PHE A 33 -15.52 -6.11 6.39
C PHE A 33 -14.35 -6.93 6.96
N THR A 34 -13.52 -7.51 6.08
CA THR A 34 -12.34 -8.27 6.46
C THR A 34 -11.10 -7.88 5.65
N LEU A 35 -9.92 -8.25 6.17
CA LEU A 35 -8.67 -8.13 5.43
C LEU A 35 -8.68 -8.96 4.13
N HIS A 36 -9.30 -10.13 4.14
CA HIS A 36 -9.39 -11.01 2.96
C HIS A 36 -10.19 -10.36 1.83
N ASP A 37 -11.29 -9.67 2.14
CA ASP A 37 -12.08 -8.96 1.13
C ASP A 37 -11.28 -7.83 0.48
N TYR A 38 -10.52 -7.09 1.29
CA TYR A 38 -9.60 -6.07 0.79
C TYR A 38 -8.51 -6.67 -0.10
N VAL A 39 -7.91 -7.77 0.31
CA VAL A 39 -6.85 -8.44 -0.46
C VAL A 39 -7.40 -9.02 -1.76
N ARG A 40 -8.59 -9.62 -1.75
CA ARG A 40 -9.27 -10.13 -2.95
C ARG A 40 -9.49 -9.01 -3.96
N ASP A 41 -10.08 -7.89 -3.54
CA ASP A 41 -10.29 -6.71 -4.39
C ASP A 41 -8.97 -6.15 -4.95
N LYS A 42 -7.94 -6.09 -4.11
CA LYS A 42 -6.60 -5.61 -4.51
C LYS A 42 -5.98 -6.50 -5.59
N LEU A 43 -5.99 -7.81 -5.39
CA LEU A 43 -5.43 -8.78 -6.34
C LEU A 43 -6.20 -8.81 -7.66
N THR A 44 -7.54 -8.70 -7.61
CA THR A 44 -8.36 -8.61 -8.83
C THR A 44 -8.02 -7.37 -9.64
N LYS A 45 -7.87 -6.21 -8.98
CA LYS A 45 -7.49 -4.96 -9.66
C LYS A 45 -6.10 -5.02 -10.26
N GLU A 46 -5.14 -5.64 -9.57
CA GLU A 46 -3.78 -5.84 -10.10
C GLU A 46 -3.78 -6.74 -11.34
N ALA A 47 -4.54 -7.84 -11.32
CA ALA A 47 -4.66 -8.74 -12.46
C ALA A 47 -5.36 -8.06 -13.65
N GLU A 48 -6.43 -7.29 -13.39
CA GLU A 48 -7.11 -6.52 -14.45
C GLU A 48 -6.23 -5.40 -15.04
N ALA A 49 -5.37 -4.79 -14.23
CA ALA A 49 -4.43 -3.78 -14.68
C ALA A 49 -3.27 -4.37 -15.51
N LEU A 50 -2.95 -5.65 -15.31
CA LEU A 50 -1.95 -6.36 -16.13
C LEU A 50 -2.50 -6.69 -17.53
N GLU A 51 -3.77 -7.08 -17.61
CA GLU A 51 -4.46 -7.42 -18.87
C GLU A 51 -4.82 -6.17 -19.72
N LYS A 52 -5.01 -5.01 -19.08
CA LYS A 52 -5.34 -3.76 -19.77
C LYS A 52 -4.07 -2.91 -19.97
N PRO A 53 -3.59 -2.65 -21.19
CA PRO A 53 -2.48 -1.72 -21.40
C PRO A 53 -2.91 -0.34 -20.89
N LEU A 54 -2.27 0.08 -19.79
CA LEU A 54 -2.29 1.40 -19.13
C LEU A 54 -3.22 2.43 -19.79
N GLN A 55 -4.52 2.37 -19.48
CA GLN A 55 -5.33 3.57 -19.58
C GLN A 55 -4.95 4.45 -18.39
N VAL A 56 -4.14 5.46 -18.70
CA VAL A 56 -3.59 6.48 -17.82
C VAL A 56 -4.64 6.94 -16.80
N THR A 57 -4.61 6.40 -15.58
CA THR A 57 -5.34 7.00 -14.46
C THR A 57 -4.68 8.36 -14.20
N PRO A 58 -5.43 9.48 -14.17
CA PRO A 58 -4.83 10.77 -13.90
C PRO A 58 -4.19 10.71 -12.52
N THR A 59 -2.86 10.77 -12.50
CA THR A 59 -2.03 10.88 -11.31
C THR A 59 -2.63 12.00 -10.46
N LYS A 60 -3.19 11.64 -9.30
CA LYS A 60 -3.64 12.62 -8.30
C LYS A 60 -2.46 13.56 -8.09
N LYS A 61 -2.62 14.81 -8.56
CA LYS A 61 -1.56 15.81 -8.66
C LYS A 61 -0.77 15.82 -7.36
N GLN A 62 0.55 15.67 -7.47
CA GLN A 62 1.46 15.86 -6.36
C GLN A 62 1.10 17.20 -5.70
N ILE A 63 0.68 17.14 -4.45
CA ILE A 63 0.52 18.34 -3.64
C ILE A 63 1.95 18.89 -3.53
N LYS A 64 2.20 20.03 -4.20
CA LYS A 64 3.48 20.72 -4.15
C LYS A 64 3.85 20.90 -2.68
N SER A 65 4.89 20.20 -2.24
CA SER A 65 5.45 20.43 -0.90
C SER A 65 5.89 21.88 -0.84
N LYS A 66 5.40 22.62 0.16
CA LYS A 66 5.92 23.95 0.49
C LYS A 66 7.41 23.79 0.80
N PRO A 67 8.30 24.68 0.33
CA PRO A 67 9.72 24.58 0.63
C PRO A 67 9.91 24.67 2.15
N ILE A 68 10.47 23.59 2.72
CA ILE A 68 10.91 23.56 4.13
C ILE A 68 12.06 24.56 4.23
N LYS A 69 11.85 25.65 4.97
CA LYS A 69 12.95 26.55 5.37
C LYS A 69 13.93 25.70 6.17
N LYS A 70 15.17 25.57 5.69
CA LYS A 70 16.23 24.85 6.41
C LYS A 70 16.52 25.62 7.70
N ILE A 71 16.03 25.12 8.83
CA ILE A 71 16.57 25.51 10.14
C ILE A 71 17.88 24.74 10.25
N THR A 72 19.01 25.42 10.10
CA THR A 72 20.34 24.87 10.32
C THR A 72 20.50 24.57 11.81
N ALA A 73 20.18 23.34 12.22
CA ALA A 73 20.63 22.80 13.50
C ALA A 73 22.08 22.31 13.33
N PRO A 74 22.99 22.57 14.29
CA PRO A 74 24.36 22.05 14.24
C PRO A 74 24.35 20.52 14.29
N ALA A 75 25.27 19.92 13.54
CA ALA A 75 25.35 18.47 13.37
C ALA A 75 25.46 17.75 14.73
N SER A 76 24.40 17.05 15.13
CA SER A 76 24.50 15.99 16.12
C SER A 76 24.84 14.70 15.36
N SER A 77 25.96 14.09 15.71
CA SER A 77 26.37 12.81 15.17
C SER A 77 25.25 11.79 15.38
N CYS A 78 24.82 11.16 14.30
CA CYS A 78 23.84 10.08 14.33
C CYS A 78 24.47 8.89 15.08
N GLY A 79 24.13 8.72 16.35
CA GLY A 79 24.51 7.57 17.17
C GLY A 79 23.70 6.33 16.82
N CYS A 80 23.79 5.88 15.57
CA CYS A 80 23.17 4.63 15.11
C CYS A 80 24.27 3.66 14.65
N CYS A 81 25.07 3.21 15.62
CA CYS A 81 25.66 1.89 15.81
C CYS A 81 26.73 2.03 16.91
N PRO A 82 26.98 1.01 17.74
CA PRO A 82 28.15 1.02 18.63
C PRO A 82 29.45 1.09 17.82
#